data_AF-A0A3A8S4R0-F1
#
_entry.id   AF-A0A3A8S4R0-F1
#
_cell.length_a   1.000
_cell.length_b   1.000
_cell.length_c   1.000
_cell.angle_alpha   90.00
_cell.angle_beta   90.00
_cell.angle_gamma   90.00
#
_symmetry.space_group_name_H-M   'P 1'
#
loop_
_entity.id
_entity.type
_entity.pdbx_description
1 polymer ?
#
loop_
_entity_poly.entity_id
_entity_poly.type
_entity_poly.pdbx_seq_one_letter_code
_entity_poly.pdbx_strand_id
1 'polypeptide(L)'
;REASRAFIGPRTPLELRLVRIWEEVLGVQPGGGRDNFFELGGHSLLTLRLQSAIRAKLGRPLPVTALFQNPTVEHLAKLLHEDAGPWSPLVELQDGDGRRPFFCVHPVGGSVLPYAELARRLGPEQP
;
A
#
# COMPACT_ATOMS: atom_id res chain seq x y z
N ARG A 1 15.88 13.47 -27.01
CA ARG A 1 16.94 13.17 -26.00
C ARG A 1 16.23 12.72 -24.74
N GLU A 2 15.97 11.42 -24.61
CA GLU A 2 15.48 10.84 -23.36
C GLU A 2 16.59 10.92 -22.33
N ALA A 3 16.30 11.56 -21.21
CA ALA A 3 17.15 11.45 -20.04
C ALA A 3 17.14 9.98 -19.63
N SER A 4 18.28 9.30 -19.75
CA SER A 4 18.49 7.98 -19.17
C SER A 4 18.20 8.11 -17.67
N ARG A 5 17.01 7.65 -17.23
CA ARG A 5 16.78 7.39 -15.81
C ARG A 5 17.89 6.42 -15.42
N ALA A 6 18.77 6.86 -14.52
CA ALA A 6 19.86 6.03 -14.06
C ALA A 6 19.26 4.70 -13.57
N PHE A 7 19.65 3.60 -14.21
CA PHE A 7 19.27 2.26 -13.80
C PHE A 7 19.76 2.07 -12.36
N ILE A 8 18.81 1.97 -11.42
CA ILE A 8 19.10 1.67 -10.03
C ILE A 8 18.46 0.32 -9.77
N GLY A 9 19.28 -0.72 -9.82
CA GLY A 9 18.86 -2.07 -9.46
C GLY A 9 18.45 -2.17 -7.98
N PRO A 10 17.78 -3.26 -7.58
CA PRO A 10 17.44 -3.52 -6.20
C PRO A 10 18.71 -3.63 -5.33
N ARG A 11 18.71 -2.95 -4.18
CA ARG A 11 19.85 -2.77 -3.26
C ARG A 11 19.73 -3.63 -2.01
N THR A 12 18.54 -4.13 -1.72
CA THR A 12 18.27 -4.93 -0.51
C THR A 12 17.67 -6.29 -0.87
N PRO A 13 17.80 -7.32 0.00
CA PRO A 13 17.12 -8.59 -0.21
C PRO A 13 15.59 -8.47 -0.31
N LEU A 14 15.00 -7.48 0.36
CA LEU A 14 13.56 -7.20 0.27
C LEU A 14 13.19 -6.58 -1.08
N GLU A 15 13.96 -5.60 -1.56
CA GLU A 15 13.80 -5.04 -2.91
C GLU A 15 13.92 -6.15 -3.98
N LEU A 16 14.91 -7.04 -3.87
CA LEU A 16 15.09 -8.19 -4.78
C LEU A 16 13.87 -9.13 -4.79
N ARG A 17 13.32 -9.44 -3.63
CA ARG A 17 12.10 -10.27 -3.55
C ARG A 17 10.88 -9.56 -4.16
N LEU A 18 10.74 -8.26 -3.93
CA LEU A 18 9.65 -7.48 -4.50
C LEU A 18 9.75 -7.40 -6.02
N VAL A 19 10.95 -7.18 -6.58
CA VAL A 19 11.17 -7.24 -8.04
C VAL A 19 10.67 -8.57 -8.61
N ARG A 20 11.04 -9.71 -8.02
CA ARG A 20 10.56 -11.03 -8.47
C ARG A 20 9.03 -11.17 -8.41
N ILE A 21 8.39 -10.63 -7.37
CA ILE A 21 6.92 -10.66 -7.28
C ILE A 21 6.31 -9.79 -8.38
N TRP A 22 6.91 -8.62 -8.67
CA TRP A 22 6.44 -7.74 -9.73
C TRP A 22 6.58 -8.40 -11.10
N GLU A 23 7.69 -9.10 -11.35
CA GLU A 23 7.93 -9.87 -12.58
C GLU A 23 6.83 -10.89 -12.85
N GLU A 24 6.46 -11.65 -11.83
CA GLU A 24 5.41 -12.65 -11.93
C GLU A 24 4.03 -12.04 -12.18
N VAL A 25 3.76 -10.86 -11.60
CA VAL A 25 2.45 -10.20 -11.70
C VAL A 25 2.30 -9.43 -13.01
N LEU A 26 3.33 -8.70 -13.43
CA LEU A 26 3.32 -7.86 -14.63
C LEU A 26 3.69 -8.65 -15.90
N GLY A 27 4.40 -9.78 -15.76
CA GLY A 27 4.92 -10.55 -16.89
C GLY A 27 6.09 -9.85 -17.61
N VAL A 28 6.65 -8.79 -17.02
CA VAL A 28 7.83 -8.06 -17.53
C VAL A 28 8.87 -7.92 -16.44
N GLN A 29 10.14 -7.83 -16.82
CA GLN A 29 11.25 -7.59 -15.90
C GLN A 29 11.34 -6.08 -15.58
N PRO A 30 11.07 -5.63 -14.33
CA PRO A 30 11.36 -4.26 -13.94
C PRO A 30 12.86 -4.00 -14.10
N GLY A 31 13.19 -2.94 -14.84
CA GLY A 31 14.55 -2.45 -14.99
C GLY A 31 15.11 -1.77 -13.74
N GLY A 32 14.39 -1.63 -12.62
CA GLY A 32 14.99 -1.05 -11.42
C GLY A 32 14.07 -0.86 -10.24
N GLY A 33 14.67 -0.61 -9.08
CA GLY A 33 13.98 -0.33 -7.82
C GLY A 33 13.11 0.94 -7.85
N ARG A 34 13.32 1.83 -8.83
CA ARG A 34 12.56 3.07 -9.02
C ARG A 34 11.57 3.04 -10.18
N ASP A 35 11.41 1.89 -10.84
CA ASP A 35 10.43 1.77 -11.89
C ASP A 35 9.03 1.89 -11.31
N ASN A 36 8.18 2.60 -12.04
CA ASN A 36 6.80 2.82 -11.64
C ASN A 36 5.93 1.65 -12.11
N PHE A 37 5.25 1.00 -11.16
CA PHE A 37 4.36 -0.15 -11.43
C PHE A 37 3.35 0.12 -12.55
N PHE A 38 2.76 1.32 -12.60
CA PHE A 38 1.75 1.69 -13.58
C PHE A 38 2.36 2.05 -14.94
N GLU A 39 3.58 2.61 -14.96
CA GLU A 39 4.33 2.83 -16.21
C GLU A 39 4.74 1.50 -16.87
N LEU A 40 4.91 0.43 -16.07
CA LEU A 40 5.18 -0.93 -16.54
C LEU A 40 3.92 -1.71 -16.97
N GLY A 41 2.75 -1.06 -17.03
CA GLY A 41 1.48 -1.68 -17.44
C GLY A 41 0.63 -2.21 -16.28
N GLY A 42 0.98 -1.91 -15.03
CA GLY A 42 0.17 -2.19 -13.86
C GLY A 42 -1.21 -1.51 -13.92
N HIS A 43 -2.24 -2.18 -13.41
CA HIS A 43 -3.61 -1.66 -13.31
C HIS A 43 -4.35 -2.32 -12.14
N SER A 44 -5.61 -1.93 -11.88
CA SER A 44 -6.36 -2.28 -10.66
C SER A 44 -6.35 -3.78 -10.31
N LEU A 45 -6.58 -4.67 -11.28
CA LEU A 45 -6.54 -6.11 -11.05
C LEU A 45 -5.12 -6.60 -10.71
N LEU A 46 -4.10 -6.09 -11.40
CA LEU A 46 -2.70 -6.42 -11.12
C LEU A 46 -2.26 -5.88 -9.75
N THR A 47 -2.77 -4.73 -9.33
CA THR A 47 -2.55 -4.19 -7.98
C THR A 47 -3.09 -5.15 -6.90
N LEU A 48 -4.31 -5.67 -7.07
CA LEU A 48 -4.88 -6.65 -6.14
C LEU A 48 -4.11 -7.98 -6.14
N ARG A 49 -3.69 -8.45 -7.33
CA ARG A 49 -2.83 -9.64 -7.46
C ARG A 49 -1.48 -9.44 -6.78
N LEU A 50 -0.86 -8.27 -6.95
CA LEU A 50 0.39 -7.89 -6.31
C LEU A 50 0.26 -7.90 -4.79
N GLN A 51 -0.80 -7.28 -4.26
CA GLN A 51 -1.08 -7.29 -2.83
C GLN A 51 -1.21 -8.71 -2.28
N SER A 52 -1.99 -9.57 -2.94
CA SER A 52 -2.16 -10.97 -2.55
C SER A 52 -0.84 -11.74 -2.59
N ALA A 53 -0.02 -11.54 -3.62
CA ALA A 53 1.27 -12.21 -3.77
C ALA A 53 2.29 -11.77 -2.71
N ILE A 54 2.36 -10.47 -2.41
CA ILE A 54 3.18 -9.92 -1.32
C ILE A 54 2.78 -10.54 0.02
N ARG A 55 1.49 -10.57 0.33
CA ARG A 55 0.99 -11.19 1.56
C ARG A 55 1.36 -12.67 1.65
N ALA A 56 1.16 -13.42 0.57
CA ALA A 56 1.44 -14.86 0.54
C ALA A 56 2.94 -15.17 0.67
N LYS A 57 3.81 -14.38 0.05
CA LYS A 57 5.26 -14.67 -0.03
C LYS A 57 6.09 -14.02 1.07
N LEU A 58 5.69 -12.85 1.54
CA LEU A 58 6.43 -12.07 2.53
C LEU A 58 5.77 -12.11 3.91
N GLY A 59 4.54 -12.64 4.02
CA GLY A 59 3.76 -12.63 5.26
C GLY A 59 3.34 -11.23 5.70
N ARG A 60 3.60 -10.20 4.88
CA ARG A 60 3.35 -8.81 5.22
C ARG A 60 2.18 -8.28 4.40
N PRO A 61 1.15 -7.70 5.04
CA PRO A 61 0.05 -7.04 4.36
C PRO A 61 0.54 -5.71 3.74
N LEU A 62 0.06 -5.41 2.54
CA LEU A 62 0.33 -4.13 1.87
C LEU A 62 -0.99 -3.39 1.62
N PRO A 63 -1.17 -2.16 2.10
CA PRO A 63 -2.30 -1.33 1.68
C PRO A 63 -2.24 -1.03 0.19
N VAL A 64 -3.35 -1.22 -0.53
CA VAL A 64 -3.43 -0.89 -1.97
C VAL A 64 -3.10 0.58 -2.23
N THR A 65 -3.51 1.46 -1.32
CA THR A 65 -3.24 2.90 -1.38
C THR A 65 -1.75 3.23 -1.41
N ALA A 66 -0.89 2.44 -0.74
CA ALA A 66 0.56 2.65 -0.75
C ALA A 66 1.15 2.51 -2.16
N LEU A 67 0.62 1.58 -2.97
CA LEU A 67 1.03 1.43 -4.35
C LEU A 67 0.65 2.64 -5.20
N PHE A 68 -0.51 3.25 -4.95
CA PHE A 68 -0.94 4.45 -5.69
C PHE A 68 -0.17 5.71 -5.28
N GLN A 69 0.23 5.83 -4.02
CA GLN A 69 0.97 6.99 -3.53
C GLN A 69 2.41 7.02 -4.06
N ASN A 70 3.09 5.88 -4.03
CA ASN A 70 4.48 5.76 -4.47
C ASN A 70 4.70 4.37 -5.11
N PRO A 71 4.46 4.25 -6.42
CA PRO A 71 4.42 2.97 -7.12
C PRO A 71 5.81 2.42 -7.45
N THR A 72 6.76 2.40 -6.52
CA THR A 72 8.13 1.91 -6.75
C THR A 72 8.51 0.80 -5.78
N VAL A 73 9.35 -0.13 -6.23
CA VAL A 73 9.89 -1.20 -5.37
C VAL A 73 10.65 -0.62 -4.17
N GLU A 74 11.43 0.43 -4.36
CA GLU A 74 12.15 1.12 -3.29
C GLU A 74 11.19 1.61 -2.20
N HIS A 75 10.08 2.24 -2.57
CA HIS A 75 9.12 2.75 -1.60
C HIS A 75 8.40 1.61 -0.86
N LEU A 76 7.91 0.61 -1.60
CA LEU A 76 7.23 -0.53 -0.99
C LEU A 76 8.18 -1.31 -0.06
N ALA A 77 9.46 -1.44 -0.41
CA ALA A 77 10.44 -2.09 0.45
C ALA A 77 10.63 -1.34 1.77
N LYS A 78 10.64 0.00 1.76
CA LYS A 78 10.71 0.80 2.99
C LYS A 78 9.48 0.58 3.86
N LEU A 79 8.30 0.70 3.28
CA LEU A 79 7.04 0.49 4.00
C LEU A 79 6.92 -0.92 4.59
N LEU A 80 7.39 -1.93 3.85
CA LEU A 80 7.41 -3.31 4.30
C LEU A 80 8.58 -3.62 5.22
N HIS A 81 9.56 -2.74 5.42
CA HIS A 81 10.65 -2.93 6.38
C HIS A 81 10.27 -2.40 7.77
N GLU A 82 9.52 -1.31 7.80
CA GLU A 82 8.90 -0.82 9.02
C GLU A 82 7.94 -1.91 9.53
N ASP A 83 8.23 -2.48 10.70
CA ASP A 83 7.34 -3.42 11.39
C ASP A 83 6.11 -2.64 11.88
N ALA A 84 5.23 -2.28 10.95
CA ALA A 84 3.87 -1.94 11.28
C ALA A 84 3.27 -3.18 11.95
N GLY A 85 2.60 -3.00 13.10
CA GLY A 85 1.90 -4.06 13.79
C GLY A 85 0.88 -4.79 12.90
N PRO A 86 0.06 -5.69 13.45
CA PRO A 86 -0.93 -6.42 12.67
C PRO A 86 -1.77 -5.45 11.82
N TRP A 87 -1.76 -5.62 10.50
CA TRP A 87 -2.61 -4.80 9.64
C TRP A 87 -4.07 -5.10 9.96
N SER A 88 -4.79 -4.05 10.25
CA SER A 88 -6.23 -4.08 10.48
C SER A 88 -6.91 -3.22 9.42
N PRO A 89 -8.02 -3.67 8.82
CA PRO A 89 -8.87 -2.80 8.02
C PRO A 89 -9.66 -1.81 8.90
N LEU A 90 -9.65 -1.98 10.23
CA LEU A 90 -10.27 -1.08 11.18
C LEU A 90 -9.27 -0.01 11.61
N VAL A 91 -9.69 1.25 11.51
CA VAL A 91 -8.97 2.41 12.06
C VAL A 91 -9.90 3.06 13.07
N GLU A 92 -9.42 3.20 14.31
CA GLU A 92 -10.14 3.91 15.37
C GLU A 92 -9.98 5.42 15.12
N LEU A 93 -11.10 6.09 14.82
CA LEU A 93 -11.12 7.55 14.61
C LEU A 93 -11.41 8.31 15.92
N GLN A 94 -12.07 7.66 16.88
CA GLN A 94 -12.35 8.13 18.23
C GLN A 94 -12.26 6.94 19.18
N ASP A 95 -11.78 7.16 20.41
CA ASP A 95 -11.66 6.11 21.42
C ASP A 95 -13.04 5.54 21.79
N GLY A 96 -13.14 4.21 21.84
CA GLY A 96 -14.36 3.52 22.26
C GLY A 96 -14.58 3.54 23.78
N ASP A 97 -15.73 4.05 24.24
CA ASP A 97 -16.17 3.98 25.65
C ASP A 97 -17.11 2.79 25.95
N GLY A 98 -17.24 1.85 24.99
CA GLY A 98 -18.09 0.65 25.10
C GLY A 98 -19.52 0.84 24.60
N ARG A 99 -19.92 2.02 24.14
CA ARG A 99 -21.19 2.24 23.43
C ARG A 99 -21.17 1.64 22.03
N ARG A 100 -22.33 1.62 21.36
CA ARG A 100 -22.47 1.11 19.99
C ARG A 100 -21.67 2.00 19.02
N PRO A 101 -20.66 1.46 18.32
CA PRO A 101 -19.80 2.24 17.44
C PRO A 101 -20.49 2.63 16.13
N PHE A 102 -20.04 3.74 15.54
CA PHE A 102 -20.44 4.17 14.20
C PHE A 102 -19.37 3.78 13.17
N PHE A 103 -19.73 2.90 12.23
CA PHE A 103 -18.81 2.43 11.20
C PHE A 103 -18.85 3.29 9.93
N CYS A 104 -17.68 3.79 9.52
CA CYS A 104 -17.48 4.39 8.20
C CYS A 104 -16.75 3.40 7.28
N VAL A 105 -17.25 3.23 6.05
CA VAL A 105 -16.56 2.48 5.00
C VAL A 105 -15.80 3.47 4.13
N HIS A 106 -14.52 3.21 3.87
CA HIS A 106 -13.68 4.12 3.08
C HIS A 106 -14.31 4.45 1.71
N PRO A 107 -14.14 5.69 1.21
CA PRO A 107 -14.51 6.02 -0.16
C PRO A 107 -13.63 5.25 -1.16
N VAL A 108 -13.88 5.44 -2.46
CA VAL A 108 -13.11 4.79 -3.55
C VAL A 108 -11.59 4.96 -3.38
N GLY A 109 -11.14 6.07 -2.78
CA GLY A 109 -9.72 6.34 -2.51
C GLY A 109 -9.08 5.51 -1.36
N GLY A 110 -9.85 4.69 -0.64
CA GLY A 110 -9.31 3.77 0.37
C GLY A 110 -8.77 4.42 1.66
N SER A 111 -8.94 5.73 1.81
CA SER A 111 -8.43 6.51 2.95
C SER A 111 -9.54 6.87 3.92
N VAL A 112 -9.22 6.90 5.22
CA VAL A 112 -10.14 7.32 6.30
C VAL A 112 -10.11 8.83 6.57
N LEU A 113 -9.13 9.56 6.02
CA LEU A 113 -8.94 10.99 6.28
C LEU A 113 -10.18 11.86 6.04
N PRO A 114 -11.03 11.59 5.03
CA PRO A 114 -12.27 12.36 4.83
C PRO A 114 -13.24 12.32 6.03
N TYR A 115 -13.16 11.30 6.89
CA TYR A 115 -14.05 11.14 8.05
C TYR A 115 -13.53 11.84 9.32
N ALA A 116 -12.31 12.36 9.34
CA ALA A 116 -11.73 12.97 10.54
C ALA A 116 -12.57 14.16 11.06
N GLU A 117 -13.02 15.03 10.15
CA GLU A 117 -13.87 16.18 10.53
C GLU A 117 -15.29 15.76 10.91
N LEU A 118 -15.81 14.68 10.33
CA LEU A 118 -17.09 14.11 10.72
C LEU A 118 -17.02 13.57 12.16
N ALA A 119 -16.01 12.77 12.46
CA ALA A 119 -15.77 12.22 13.80
C ALA A 119 -15.71 13.34 14.85
N ARG A 120 -14.93 14.40 14.57
CA ARG A 120 -14.82 15.56 15.46
C ARG A 120 -16.16 16.25 15.74
N ARG A 121 -17.09 16.24 14.78
CA ARG A 121 -18.43 16.87 14.93
C ARG A 121 -19.46 15.97 15.59
N LEU A 122 -19.33 14.65 15.43
CA LEU A 122 -20.15 13.68 16.17
C LEU A 122 -19.85 13.73 17.67
N GLY A 123 -18.59 14.02 18.02
CA GLY A 123 -18.17 14.18 19.40
C GLY A 123 -18.07 12.86 20.17
N PRO A 124 -17.64 12.90 21.43
CA PRO A 124 -17.28 11.71 22.22
C PRO A 124 -18.47 10.83 22.59
N GLU A 125 -19.70 11.34 22.46
CA GLU A 125 -20.92 10.56 22.74
C GLU A 125 -21.19 9.49 21.68
N GLN A 126 -20.52 9.59 20.51
CA GLN A 126 -20.60 8.65 19.41
C GLN A 126 -19.19 8.12 19.07
N PRO A 127 -18.77 6.99 19.68
CA PRO A 127 -17.52 6.34 19.34
C PRO A 127 -17.54 5.76 17.92
#